data_AF-A0A969H644-F1
#
_entry.id   AF-A0A969H644-F1
#
_cell.length_a   1.000
_cell.length_b   1.000
_cell.length_c   1.000
_cell.angle_alpha   90.00
_cell.angle_beta   90.00
_cell.angle_gamma   90.00
#
_symmetry.space_group_name_H-M   'P 1'
#
loop_
_entity.id
_entity.type
_entity.pdbx_description
1 polymer ?
#
loop_
_entity_poly.entity_id
_entity_poly.type
_entity_poly.pdbx_seq_one_letter_code
_entity_poly.pdbx_strand_id
1 'polypeptide(L)'
;MKTLRIGNGSAYWGDMLDPAVELADKGELDYLGLDHLSELTMALLQRQKNKNPNQGYIPDLITWTEALLPLTRQNGVKMITNAGGANPEAGGREVVELARRLGFAGSAG
;
A
#
# COMPACT_ATOMS: atom_id res chain seq x y z
N MET A 1 2.41 27.26 11.61
CA MET A 1 2.88 26.08 10.85
C MET A 1 2.07 24.87 11.32
N LYS A 2 1.67 23.98 10.41
CA LYS A 2 1.03 22.71 10.76
C LYS A 2 2.13 21.65 10.93
N THR A 3 2.18 20.98 12.07
CA THR A 3 3.06 19.82 12.29
C THR A 3 2.46 18.60 11.60
N LEU A 4 3.29 17.80 10.94
CA LEU A 4 2.89 16.53 10.32
C LEU A 4 3.70 15.38 10.93
N ARG A 5 3.03 14.26 11.23
CA ARG A 5 3.62 13.02 11.73
C ARG A 5 3.61 11.98 10.63
N ILE A 6 4.79 11.49 10.25
CA ILE A 6 4.96 10.54 9.14
C ILE A 6 5.66 9.30 9.68
N GLY A 7 5.09 8.13 9.44
CA GLY A 7 5.71 6.84 9.71
C GLY A 7 6.02 6.10 8.40
N ASN A 8 6.98 5.19 8.45
CA ASN A 8 7.27 4.27 7.35
C ASN A 8 7.08 2.84 7.85
N GLY A 9 6.16 2.10 7.22
CA GLY A 9 5.79 0.73 7.58
C GLY A 9 6.56 -0.34 6.81
N SER A 10 7.37 0.02 5.80
CA SER A 10 8.19 -0.96 5.08
C SER A 10 9.44 -0.32 4.46
N ALA A 11 10.46 -1.14 4.21
CA ALA A 11 11.67 -0.72 3.50
C ALA A 11 11.97 -1.55 2.23
N TYR A 12 11.30 -2.70 2.05
CA TYR A 12 11.49 -3.57 0.88
C TYR A 12 10.32 -4.55 0.72
N TRP A 13 10.19 -5.17 -0.45
CA TRP A 13 9.24 -6.26 -0.66
C TRP A 13 9.69 -7.53 0.09
N GLY A 14 8.88 -7.97 1.05
CA GLY A 14 9.19 -9.06 1.98
C GLY A 14 9.41 -8.60 3.43
N ASP A 15 9.19 -7.32 3.72
CA ASP A 15 9.27 -6.78 5.08
C ASP A 15 8.13 -7.28 5.99
N MET A 16 8.20 -6.96 7.28
CA MET A 16 7.23 -7.38 8.29
C MET A 16 5.98 -6.48 8.26
N LEU A 17 4.79 -7.10 8.16
CA LEU A 17 3.51 -6.38 8.20
C LEU A 17 3.16 -5.92 9.62
N ASP A 18 3.48 -6.69 10.66
CA ASP A 18 3.05 -6.41 12.04
C ASP A 18 3.49 -5.03 12.56
N PRO A 19 4.75 -4.57 12.34
CA PRO A 19 5.13 -3.21 12.73
C PRO A 19 4.36 -2.11 11.98
N ALA A 20 4.01 -2.33 10.70
CA ALA A 20 3.20 -1.38 9.94
C ALA A 20 1.78 -1.27 10.51
N VAL A 21 1.21 -2.42 10.92
CA VAL A 21 -0.09 -2.49 11.60
C VAL A 21 -0.05 -1.75 12.93
N GLU A 22 1.01 -1.93 13.73
CA GLU A 22 1.17 -1.21 15.00
C GLU A 22 1.32 0.32 14.79
N LEU A 23 2.06 0.75 13.77
CA LEU A 23 2.16 2.17 13.40
C LEU A 23 0.81 2.74 12.94
N ALA A 24 0.04 1.99 12.17
CA ALA A 24 -1.27 2.40 11.69
C ALA A 24 -2.29 2.54 12.85
N ASP A 25 -2.22 1.65 13.84
CA ASP A 25 -3.12 1.62 14.99
C ASP A 25 -2.75 2.66 16.07
N LYS A 26 -1.46 2.75 16.42
CA LYS A 26 -1.00 3.47 17.62
C LYS A 26 -0.03 4.61 17.35
N GLY A 27 0.44 4.79 16.12
CA GLY A 27 1.50 5.76 15.79
C GLY A 27 1.06 7.24 15.82
N GLU A 28 -0.25 7.50 15.86
CA GLU A 28 -0.85 8.85 15.76
C GLU A 28 -0.27 9.62 14.56
N LEU A 29 -0.30 8.99 13.38
CA LEU A 29 0.32 9.49 12.16
C LEU A 29 -0.67 10.29 11.32
N ASP A 30 -0.18 11.27 10.57
CA ASP A 30 -0.93 11.86 9.44
C ASP A 30 -0.76 10.99 8.18
N TYR A 31 0.44 10.41 7.99
CA TYR A 31 0.80 9.62 6.82
C TYR A 31 1.57 8.36 7.20
N LEU A 32 1.23 7.25 6.53
CA LEU A 32 1.96 6.00 6.58
C LEU A 32 2.51 5.68 5.18
N GLY A 33 3.82 5.76 5.02
CA GLY A 33 4.52 5.30 3.82
C GLY A 33 4.74 3.79 3.86
N LEU A 34 4.68 3.14 2.71
CA LEU A 34 5.10 1.76 2.50
C LEU A 34 5.99 1.68 1.27
N ASP A 35 7.29 1.63 1.49
CA ASP A 35 8.31 1.46 0.45
C ASP A 35 8.66 -0.03 0.26
N HIS A 36 8.40 -0.57 -0.92
CA HIS A 36 8.61 -1.99 -1.24
C HIS A 36 9.58 -2.21 -2.41
N LEU A 37 9.92 -1.17 -3.16
CA LEU A 37 10.60 -1.35 -4.44
C LEU A 37 12.12 -1.16 -4.30
N SER A 38 12.84 -2.12 -4.88
CA SER A 38 14.24 -1.99 -5.24
C SER A 38 14.39 -2.17 -6.75
N GLU A 39 15.58 -1.92 -7.29
CA GLU A 39 15.90 -2.15 -8.71
C GLU A 39 15.59 -3.59 -9.14
N LEU A 40 16.00 -4.58 -8.33
CA LEU A 40 15.72 -5.99 -8.60
C LEU A 40 14.22 -6.29 -8.57
N THR A 41 13.49 -5.74 -7.59
CA THR A 41 12.03 -5.88 -7.51
C THR A 41 11.36 -5.37 -8.78
N MET A 42 11.76 -4.20 -9.28
CA MET A 42 11.19 -3.63 -10.51
C MET A 42 11.43 -4.49 -11.74
N ALA A 43 12.62 -5.10 -11.88
CA ALA A 43 12.90 -6.02 -12.98
C ALA A 43 12.00 -7.28 -12.93
N LEU A 44 11.75 -7.81 -11.73
CA LEU A 44 10.84 -8.95 -11.55
C LEU A 44 9.40 -8.60 -11.91
N LEU A 45 8.91 -7.45 -11.44
CA LEU A 45 7.55 -6.98 -11.72
C LEU A 45 7.35 -6.65 -13.22
N GLN A 46 8.37 -6.10 -13.89
CA GLN A 46 8.34 -5.89 -15.33
C GLN A 46 8.25 -7.22 -16.08
N ARG A 47 8.99 -8.25 -15.65
CA ARG A 47 8.90 -9.60 -16.23
C ARG A 47 7.51 -10.22 -16.01
N GLN A 48 6.89 -10.00 -14.84
CA GLN A 48 5.51 -10.44 -14.59
C GLN A 48 4.52 -9.74 -15.53
N LYS A 49 4.62 -8.42 -15.68
CA LYS A 49 3.79 -7.63 -16.60
C LYS A 49 3.94 -8.09 -18.05
N ASN A 50 5.15 -8.40 -18.49
CA ASN A 50 5.41 -8.88 -19.84
C ASN A 50 4.76 -10.25 -20.12
N LYS A 51 4.59 -11.09 -19.09
CA LYS A 51 3.88 -12.38 -19.19
C LYS A 51 2.37 -12.21 -19.11
N ASN A 52 1.89 -11.29 -18.26
CA ASN A 52 0.49 -10.98 -18.09
C ASN A 52 0.30 -9.46 -17.93
N PRO A 53 -0.32 -8.76 -18.88
CA PRO A 53 -0.47 -7.31 -18.84
C PRO A 53 -1.33 -6.80 -17.68
N ASN A 54 -2.05 -7.67 -16.97
CA ASN A 54 -2.82 -7.33 -15.76
C ASN A 54 -2.00 -7.47 -14.46
N GLN A 55 -0.74 -7.90 -14.54
CA GLN A 55 0.17 -8.08 -13.41
C GLN A 55 1.28 -7.01 -13.43
N GLY A 56 2.19 -7.05 -12.45
CA GLY A 56 3.33 -6.13 -12.35
C GLY A 56 3.26 -5.16 -11.16
N TYR A 57 2.32 -5.35 -10.25
CA TYR A 57 2.35 -4.82 -8.88
C TYR A 57 2.84 -5.93 -7.93
N ILE A 58 3.29 -5.59 -6.72
CA ILE A 58 3.73 -6.62 -5.78
C ILE A 58 2.54 -7.52 -5.39
N PRO A 59 2.69 -8.85 -5.35
CA PRO A 59 1.61 -9.77 -4.99
C PRO A 59 0.93 -9.45 -3.65
N ASP A 60 1.71 -8.95 -2.68
CA ASP A 60 1.24 -8.71 -1.32
C ASP A 60 0.46 -7.39 -1.17
N LEU A 61 0.35 -6.57 -2.22
CA LEU A 61 -0.34 -5.26 -2.19
C LEU A 61 -1.74 -5.38 -1.58
N ILE A 62 -2.47 -6.42 -1.93
CA ILE A 62 -3.86 -6.62 -1.49
C ILE A 62 -3.91 -7.05 -0.04
N THR A 63 -3.09 -8.02 0.37
CA THR A 63 -3.00 -8.47 1.76
C THR A 63 -2.57 -7.35 2.71
N TRP A 64 -1.57 -6.54 2.32
CA TRP A 64 -1.15 -5.38 3.10
C TRP A 64 -2.25 -4.33 3.20
N THR A 65 -2.92 -4.03 2.09
CA THR A 65 -4.02 -3.06 2.07
C THR A 65 -5.19 -3.56 2.93
N GLU A 66 -5.51 -4.85 2.91
CA GLU A 66 -6.59 -5.43 3.69
C GLU A 66 -6.36 -5.30 5.20
N ALA A 67 -5.12 -5.49 5.65
CA ALA A 67 -4.75 -5.32 7.05
C ALA A 67 -4.71 -3.84 7.49
N LEU A 68 -4.21 -2.94 6.63
CA LEU A 68 -3.93 -1.56 7.00
C LEU A 68 -5.08 -0.59 6.74
N LEU A 69 -5.90 -0.82 5.72
CA LEU A 69 -6.96 0.11 5.31
C LEU A 69 -7.98 0.38 6.44
N PRO A 70 -8.47 -0.62 7.20
CA PRO A 70 -9.41 -0.35 8.28
C PRO A 70 -8.83 0.55 9.38
N LEU A 71 -7.59 0.27 9.80
CA LEU A 71 -6.89 1.00 10.85
C LEU A 71 -6.57 2.43 10.41
N THR A 72 -5.97 2.59 9.23
CA THR A 72 -5.64 3.91 8.68
C THR A 72 -6.90 4.75 8.47
N ARG A 73 -8.01 4.15 8.02
CA ARG A 73 -9.29 4.84 7.86
C ARG A 73 -9.93 5.26 9.17
N GLN A 74 -9.86 4.41 10.20
CA GLN A 74 -10.34 4.69 11.54
C GLN A 74 -9.56 5.85 12.19
N ASN A 75 -8.23 5.85 12.02
CA ASN A 75 -7.34 6.80 12.65
C ASN A 75 -7.08 8.07 11.80
N GLY A 76 -7.70 8.18 10.62
CA GLY A 76 -7.52 9.33 9.73
C GLY A 76 -6.14 9.42 9.08
N VAL A 77 -5.40 8.31 9.04
CA VAL A 77 -4.06 8.21 8.45
C VAL A 77 -4.17 8.02 6.94
N LYS A 78 -3.35 8.75 6.17
CA LYS A 78 -3.24 8.56 4.72
C LYS A 78 -2.13 7.58 4.39
N MET A 79 -2.49 6.45 3.79
CA MET A 79 -1.53 5.45 3.32
C MET A 79 -1.00 5.80 1.93
N ILE A 80 0.31 5.69 1.73
CA ILE A 80 0.99 5.93 0.44
C ILE A 80 1.94 4.76 0.19
N THR A 81 1.89 4.16 -1.00
CA THR A 81 2.77 3.03 -1.34
C THR A 81 3.21 3.05 -2.79
N ASN A 82 4.42 2.55 -3.05
CA ASN A 82 4.94 2.27 -4.38
C ASN A 82 4.72 0.81 -4.84
N ALA A 83 4.02 0.01 -4.04
CA ALA A 83 3.69 -1.40 -4.31
C ALA A 83 3.00 -1.67 -5.66
N GLY A 84 2.48 -0.62 -6.33
CA GLY A 84 1.98 -0.70 -7.72
C GLY A 84 3.04 -1.08 -8.76
N GLY A 85 4.33 -0.91 -8.46
CA GLY A 85 5.42 -1.45 -9.27
C GLY A 85 5.43 -1.01 -10.73
N ALA A 86 5.62 -1.97 -11.63
CA ALA A 86 5.61 -1.78 -13.08
C ALA A 86 4.19 -1.61 -13.66
N ASN A 87 3.13 -1.85 -12.87
CA ASN A 87 1.74 -1.70 -13.29
C ASN A 87 0.86 -1.07 -12.19
N PRO A 88 1.12 0.21 -11.86
CA PRO A 88 0.42 0.90 -10.76
C PRO A 88 -1.07 1.06 -11.03
N GLU A 89 -1.50 1.14 -12.29
CA GLU A 89 -2.92 1.20 -12.63
C GLU A 89 -3.65 -0.10 -12.32
N ALA A 90 -3.06 -1.27 -12.63
CA ALA A 90 -3.66 -2.55 -12.28
C ALA A 90 -3.70 -2.75 -10.77
N GLY A 91 -2.59 -2.47 -10.07
CA GLY A 91 -2.55 -2.53 -8.61
C GLY A 91 -3.56 -1.60 -7.95
N GLY A 92 -3.70 -0.36 -8.46
CA GLY A 92 -4.69 0.61 -7.98
C GLY A 92 -6.13 0.14 -8.19
N ARG A 93 -6.46 -0.49 -9.32
CA ARG A 93 -7.79 -1.09 -9.54
C ARG A 93 -8.09 -2.18 -8.52
N GLU A 94 -7.16 -3.09 -8.26
CA GLU A 94 -7.33 -4.15 -7.26
C GLU A 94 -7.52 -3.60 -5.84
N VAL A 95 -6.78 -2.54 -5.48
CA VAL A 95 -6.97 -1.81 -4.20
C VAL A 95 -8.36 -1.19 -4.11
N VAL A 96 -8.86 -0.58 -5.19
CA VAL A 96 -10.21 -0.01 -5.23
C VAL A 96 -11.28 -1.09 -5.09
N GLU A 97 -11.13 -2.23 -5.77
CA GLU A 97 -12.06 -3.36 -5.61
C GLU A 97 -12.04 -3.92 -4.19
N LEU A 98 -10.86 -4.08 -3.59
CA LEU A 98 -10.73 -4.48 -2.19
C LEU A 98 -11.43 -3.49 -1.26
N ALA A 99 -11.19 -2.19 -1.43
CA ALA A 99 -11.82 -1.16 -0.60
C ALA A 99 -13.35 -1.23 -0.67
N ARG A 100 -13.92 -1.45 -1.87
CA ARG A 100 -15.37 -1.66 -2.03
C ARG A 100 -15.85 -2.92 -1.32
N ARG A 101 -15.12 -4.04 -1.41
CA ARG A 101 -15.46 -5.28 -0.69
C ARG A 101 -15.48 -5.10 0.82
N LEU A 102 -14.57 -4.27 1.35
CA LEU A 102 -14.51 -3.92 2.77
C LEU A 102 -15.54 -2.86 3.18
N GLY A 103 -16.40 -2.40 2.26
CA GLY A 103 -17.46 -1.42 2.54
C GLY A 103 -16.98 0.03 2.55
N PHE A 104 -15.76 0.32 2.13
CA PHE A 104 -15.26 1.68 1.99
C PHE A 104 -15.71 2.29 0.66
N ALA A 105 -16.38 3.44 0.73
CA ALA A 105 -16.61 4.30 -0.42
C ALA A 105 -15.41 5.24 -0.62
N GLY A 106 -15.12 5.58 -1.88
CA GLY A 106 -14.09 6.58 -2.19
C GLY A 106 -14.37 7.90 -1.47
N SER A 107 -13.32 8.56 -0.98
CA SER A 107 -13.46 9.93 -0.50
C SER A 107 -13.75 10.82 -1.71
N ALA A 108 -14.90 11.49 -1.71
CA ALA A 108 -15.00 12.75 -2.45
C ALA A 108 -13.87 13.63 -1.87
N GLY A 109 -12.90 14.00 -2.71
CA GLY A 109 -11.76 14.82 -2.29
C GLY A 109 -12.19 16.11 -1.62
#